data_AF-A0A382S8Z1-F1
#
_entry.id   AF-A0A382S8Z1-F1
#
_cell.length_a   1.000
_cell.length_b   1.000
_cell.length_c   1.000
_cell.angle_alpha   90.00
_cell.angle_beta   90.00
_cell.angle_gamma   90.00
#
_symmetry.space_group_name_H-M   'P 1'
#
loop_
_entity.id
_entity.type
_entity.pdbx_description
1 polymer ?
#
loop_
_entity_poly.entity_id
_entity_poly.type
_entity_poly.pdbx_seq_one_letter_code
_entity_poly.pdbx_strand_id
1 'polypeptide(L)'
;MNSISIKTQFGWISVFEKKGQIIKVREGRCETKSISGPLKKFKKSLKNYLKKKNKTIKSNFYIKGNSIQKKVWKELSNIKLGKTKSYGEIAKKYKLSPR
;
A
#
# COMPACT_ATOMS: atom_id res chain seq x y z
N MET A 1 -6.59 -14.41 9.81
CA MET A 1 -6.01 -13.25 9.10
C MET A 1 -5.08 -13.81 8.05
N ASN A 2 -5.34 -13.48 6.79
CA ASN A 2 -4.63 -14.05 5.66
C ASN A 2 -3.35 -13.26 5.41
N SER A 3 -2.30 -13.95 4.97
CA SER A 3 -1.01 -13.31 4.69
C SER A 3 -0.32 -14.00 3.52
N ILE A 4 0.48 -13.23 2.79
CA ILE A 4 1.37 -13.77 1.76
C ILE A 4 2.71 -13.01 1.79
N SER A 5 3.80 -13.76 1.70
CA SER A 5 5.15 -13.22 1.50
C SER A 5 5.51 -13.29 0.01
N ILE A 6 5.93 -12.16 -0.55
CA ILE A 6 6.25 -12.00 -1.96
C ILE A 6 7.73 -11.65 -2.08
N LYS A 7 8.52 -12.48 -2.77
CA LYS A 7 9.90 -12.16 -3.13
C LYS A 7 9.89 -11.14 -4.27
N THR A 8 10.60 -10.03 -4.07
CA THR A 8 10.80 -8.95 -5.06
C THR A 8 12.29 -8.71 -5.29
N GLN A 9 12.64 -7.88 -6.27
CA GLN A 9 14.03 -7.44 -6.47
C GLN A 9 14.58 -6.61 -5.31
N PHE A 10 13.70 -6.06 -4.46
CA PHE A 10 14.03 -5.25 -3.28
C PHE A 10 13.90 -6.04 -1.97
N GLY A 11 13.89 -7.38 -2.04
CA GLY A 11 13.70 -8.24 -0.88
C GLY A 11 12.25 -8.72 -0.69
N TRP A 12 11.95 -9.17 0.52
CA TRP A 12 10.65 -9.76 0.86
C TRP A 12 9.64 -8.68 1.24
N ILE A 13 8.45 -8.77 0.65
CA ILE A 13 7.30 -7.93 1.02
C ILE A 13 6.17 -8.83 1.50
N SER A 14 5.70 -8.59 2.71
CA SER A 14 4.61 -9.33 3.33
C SER A 14 3.33 -8.50 3.35
N VAL A 15 2.23 -9.11 2.90
CA VAL A 15 0.93 -8.45 2.75
C VAL A 15 -0.09 -9.19 3.58
N PHE A 16 -0.96 -8.44 4.27
CA PHE A 16 -1.99 -8.98 5.14
C PHE A 16 -3.38 -8.53 4.72
N GLU A 17 -4.32 -9.47 4.83
CA GLU A 17 -5.70 -9.30 4.40
C GLU A 17 -6.68 -9.79 5.46
N LYS A 18 -7.78 -9.05 5.60
CA LYS A 18 -8.90 -9.37 6.48
C LYS A 18 -10.20 -9.07 5.74
N LYS A 19 -11.11 -10.05 5.66
CA LYS A 19 -12.43 -9.91 5.02
C LYS A 19 -12.38 -9.33 3.59
N GLY A 20 -11.44 -9.76 2.76
CA GLY A 20 -11.32 -9.28 1.38
C GLY A 20 -10.55 -7.98 1.19
N GLN A 21 -10.10 -7.34 2.28
CA GLN A 21 -9.43 -6.04 2.26
C GLN A 21 -7.97 -6.14 2.70
N ILE A 22 -7.08 -5.46 1.98
CA ILE A 22 -5.68 -5.31 2.36
C ILE A 22 -5.58 -4.31 3.51
N ILE A 23 -5.06 -4.76 4.64
CA ILE A 23 -4.96 -3.96 5.87
C ILE A 23 -3.54 -3.53 6.19
N LYS A 24 -2.54 -4.25 5.70
CA LYS A 24 -1.13 -4.01 6.03
C LYS A 24 -0.21 -4.54 4.95
N VAL A 25 0.81 -3.76 4.63
CA VAL A 25 1.96 -4.15 3.80
C VAL A 25 3.20 -3.82 4.62
N ARG A 26 4.14 -4.77 4.72
CA ARG A 26 5.40 -4.58 5.43
C ARG A 26 6.56 -5.18 4.67
N GLU A 27 7.74 -4.60 4.85
CA GLU A 27 8.98 -5.23 4.45
C GLU A 27 9.31 -6.43 5.35
N GLY A 28 10.08 -7.38 4.83
CA GLY A 28 10.49 -8.59 5.50
C GLY A 28 9.60 -9.79 5.19
N ARG A 29 10.12 -10.98 5.49
CA ARG A 29 9.40 -12.25 5.33
C ARG A 29 8.55 -12.52 6.57
N CYS A 30 7.31 -12.96 6.36
CA CYS A 30 6.46 -13.52 7.39
C CYS A 30 6.07 -14.94 7.06
N GLU A 31 5.61 -15.65 8.07
CA GLU A 31 4.83 -16.85 7.87
C GLU A 31 3.58 -16.54 7.03
N THR A 32 3.43 -17.33 5.97
CA THR A 32 2.26 -17.30 5.11
C THR A 32 1.21 -18.16 5.78
N LYS A 33 0.04 -17.59 6.06
CA LYS A 33 -1.05 -18.31 6.73
C LYS A 33 -1.98 -18.97 5.71
N SER A 34 -2.90 -18.18 5.15
CA SER A 34 -3.83 -18.62 4.12
C SER A 34 -3.84 -17.63 2.97
N ILE A 35 -3.80 -18.13 1.74
CA ILE A 35 -3.72 -17.33 0.52
C ILE A 35 -5.11 -17.21 -0.10
N SER A 36 -5.68 -16.01 -0.04
CA SER A 36 -6.98 -15.69 -0.62
C SER A 36 -6.87 -15.16 -2.07
N GLY A 37 -8.01 -15.10 -2.76
CA GLY A 37 -8.13 -14.45 -4.07
C GLY A 37 -7.62 -13.01 -4.10
N PRO A 38 -8.02 -12.12 -3.16
CA PRO A 38 -7.48 -10.76 -3.02
C PRO A 38 -5.96 -10.70 -2.91
N LEU A 39 -5.34 -11.59 -2.11
CA LEU A 39 -3.88 -11.65 -1.96
C LEU A 39 -3.19 -12.08 -3.26
N LYS A 40 -3.75 -13.05 -4.00
CA LYS A 40 -3.23 -13.45 -5.33
C LYS A 40 -3.31 -12.29 -6.33
N LYS A 41 -4.45 -11.57 -6.35
CA LYS A 41 -4.64 -10.37 -7.19
C LYS A 41 -3.65 -9.27 -6.84
N PHE A 42 -3.44 -8.99 -5.55
CA PHE A 42 -2.46 -8.02 -5.08
C PHE A 42 -1.04 -8.41 -5.50
N LYS A 43 -0.64 -9.67 -5.31
CA LYS A 43 0.67 -10.19 -5.74
C LYS A 43 0.91 -9.98 -7.24
N LYS A 44 -0.09 -10.25 -8.09
CA LYS A 44 -0.02 -10.01 -9.54
C LYS A 44 0.12 -8.52 -9.85
N SER A 45 -0.67 -7.67 -9.19
CA SER A 45 -0.62 -6.21 -9.36
C SER A 45 0.74 -5.64 -8.97
N LEU A 46 1.29 -6.05 -7.83
CA LEU A 46 2.61 -5.65 -7.36
C LEU A 46 3.71 -6.06 -8.35
N LYS A 47 3.70 -7.32 -8.82
CA LYS A 47 4.67 -7.77 -9.83
C LYS A 47 4.58 -6.97 -11.13
N ASN A 48 3.38 -6.64 -11.59
CA ASN A 48 3.19 -5.82 -12.79
C ASN A 48 3.69 -4.38 -12.60
N TYR A 49 3.45 -3.80 -11.42
CA TYR A 49 3.95 -2.47 -11.07
C TYR A 49 5.49 -2.43 -11.06
N LEU A 50 6.13 -3.39 -10.41
CA LEU A 50 7.60 -3.49 -10.38
C LEU A 50 8.21 -3.71 -11.77
N LYS A 51 7.51 -4.42 -12.66
CA LYS A 51 7.89 -4.59 -14.07
C LYS A 51 7.52 -3.40 -14.97
N LYS A 52 7.08 -2.27 -14.40
CA LYS A 52 6.62 -1.07 -15.12
C LYS A 52 5.45 -1.32 -16.11
N LYS A 53 4.76 -2.47 -16.02
CA LYS A 53 3.61 -2.79 -16.88
C LYS A 53 2.37 -1.99 -16.48
N ASN A 54 2.22 -1.70 -15.20
CA ASN A 54 1.12 -0.89 -14.66
C ASN A 54 1.68 0.31 -13.91
N LYS A 55 1.05 1.48 -14.09
CA LYS A 55 1.44 2.72 -13.38
C LYS A 55 0.91 2.81 -11.95
N THR A 56 -0.05 1.96 -11.58
CA THR A 56 -0.72 2.00 -10.26
C THR A 56 -0.97 0.60 -9.71
N ILE A 57 -1.02 0.49 -8.38
CA ILE A 57 -1.44 -0.72 -7.66
C ILE A 57 -2.88 -0.53 -7.22
N LYS A 58 -3.81 -1.29 -7.80
CA LYS A 58 -5.24 -1.25 -7.45
C LYS A 58 -5.58 -2.43 -6.54
N SER A 59 -6.10 -2.14 -5.35
CA SER A 59 -6.62 -3.13 -4.42
C SER A 59 -7.65 -2.51 -3.48
N ASN A 60 -8.45 -3.34 -2.82
CA ASN A 60 -9.39 -2.88 -1.80
C ASN A 60 -8.61 -2.70 -0.49
N PHE A 61 -8.25 -1.46 -0.16
CA PHE A 61 -7.49 -1.14 1.06
C PHE A 61 -8.44 -0.74 2.18
N TYR A 62 -8.23 -1.33 3.36
CA TYR A 62 -8.88 -0.88 4.58
C TYR A 62 -7.87 -0.17 5.46
N ILE A 63 -8.09 1.13 5.63
CA ILE A 63 -7.19 2.03 6.33
C ILE A 63 -7.80 2.41 7.68
N LYS A 64 -7.20 1.94 8.77
CA LYS A 64 -7.59 2.29 10.14
C LYS A 64 -6.76 3.48 10.62
N GLY A 65 -7.42 4.52 11.11
CA GLY A 65 -6.78 5.73 11.63
C GLY A 65 -7.80 6.84 11.88
N ASN A 66 -7.32 7.95 12.43
CA ASN A 66 -8.16 9.13 12.66
C ASN A 66 -8.49 9.86 11.34
N SER A 67 -9.39 10.84 11.42
CA SER A 67 -9.85 11.61 10.25
C SER A 67 -8.71 12.34 9.52
N ILE A 68 -7.70 12.83 10.25
CA ILE A 68 -6.54 13.52 9.68
C ILE A 68 -5.64 12.54 8.93
N GLN A 69 -5.29 11.41 9.54
CA GLN A 69 -4.48 10.36 8.92
C GLN A 69 -5.12 9.85 7.62
N LYS A 70 -6.45 9.61 7.63
CA LYS A 70 -7.19 9.22 6.43
C LYS A 70 -7.12 10.27 5.32
N LYS A 71 -7.18 11.57 5.65
CA LYS A 71 -7.01 12.67 4.67
C LYS A 71 -5.60 12.66 4.08
N VAL A 72 -4.57 12.55 4.92
CA VAL A 72 -3.16 12.51 4.48
C VAL A 72 -2.91 11.29 3.59
N TRP A 73 -3.34 10.10 4.00
CA TRP A 73 -3.18 8.87 3.21
C TRP A 73 -3.93 8.94 1.87
N LYS A 74 -5.09 9.59 1.82
CA LYS A 74 -5.80 9.85 0.55
C LYS A 74 -4.98 10.73 -0.39
N GLU A 75 -4.33 11.79 0.11
CA GLU A 75 -3.42 12.58 -0.73
C GLU A 75 -2.21 11.81 -1.23
N LEU A 76 -1.60 11.00 -0.36
CA LEU A 76 -0.47 10.15 -0.76
C LEU A 76 -0.86 9.18 -1.88
N SER A 77 -2.07 8.61 -1.83
CA SER A 77 -2.57 7.71 -2.86
C SER A 77 -2.79 8.38 -4.23
N ASN A 78 -2.92 9.71 -4.27
CA ASN A 78 -3.14 10.48 -5.49
C ASN A 78 -1.83 10.92 -6.17
N ILE A 79 -0.67 10.69 -5.55
CA ILE A 79 0.63 11.05 -6.13
C ILE A 79 0.88 10.14 -7.34
N LYS A 80 1.04 10.75 -8.51
CA LYS A 80 1.29 10.03 -9.76
C LYS A 80 2.68 9.41 -9.76
N LEU A 81 2.84 8.27 -10.43
CA LEU A 81 4.14 7.63 -10.64
C LEU A 81 5.15 8.63 -11.24
N GLY A 82 6.34 8.73 -10.64
CA GLY A 82 7.40 9.64 -11.07
C GLY A 82 7.21 11.10 -10.65
N LYS A 83 6.17 11.40 -9.87
CA LYS A 83 5.98 12.70 -9.23
C LYS A 83 6.23 12.60 -7.73
N THR A 84 6.66 13.70 -7.15
CA THR A 84 6.93 13.83 -5.72
C THR A 84 6.06 14.94 -5.12
N LYS A 85 5.87 14.88 -3.82
CA LYS A 85 5.35 15.98 -2.99
C LYS A 85 6.15 15.99 -1.69
N SER A 86 6.46 17.17 -1.21
CA SER A 86 7.05 17.40 0.10
C SER A 86 6.00 17.27 1.21
N TYR A 87 6.46 17.00 2.44
CA TYR A 87 5.61 17.00 3.62
C TYR A 87 4.92 18.36 3.81
N GLY A 88 5.63 19.47 3.56
CA GLY A 88 5.09 20.82 3.66
C GLY A 88 3.93 21.10 2.72
N GLU A 89 3.99 20.62 1.47
CA GLU A 89 2.89 20.77 0.50
C GLU A 89 1.62 20.04 0.94
N ILE A 90 1.77 18.83 1.49
CA ILE A 90 0.63 18.05 1.99
C ILE A 90 0.07 18.68 3.26
N ALA A 91 0.94 19.13 4.16
CA ALA A 91 0.55 19.74 5.42
C ALA A 91 -0.17 21.08 5.22
N LYS A 92 0.34 21.94 4.33
CA LYS A 92 -0.28 23.23 3.97
C LYS A 92 -1.72 23.06 3.49
N LYS A 93 -1.99 22.01 2.69
CA LYS A 93 -3.34 21.69 2.21
C LYS A 93 -4.34 21.42 3.33
N TYR A 94 -3.88 20.87 4.46
CA TYR A 94 -4.73 20.51 5.59
C TYR A 94 -4.55 21.40 6.82
N LYS A 95 -3.82 22.52 6.69
CA LYS A 95 -3.45 23.41 7.80
C LYS A 95 -2.79 22.65 8.96
N LEU A 96 -1.93 21.69 8.62
CA LEU A 96 -1.16 20.89 9.57
C LEU A 96 0.27 21.39 9.63
N SER A 97 0.97 21.01 10.70
CA SER A 97 2.43 21.03 10.70
C SER A 97 2.96 20.00 9.70
N PRO A 98 4.07 20.27 9.00
CA PRO A 98 4.78 19.25 8.22
C PRO A 98 5.31 18.08 9.06
N ARG A 99 5.41 18.27 10.38
CA ARG A 99 5.90 17.30 11.36
C ARG A 99 4.77 16.45 11.95
#